data_AF-C7SHH9-F1
#
_entry.id   AF-C7SHH9-F1
#
_cell.length_a   1.000
_cell.length_b   1.000
_cell.length_c   1.000
_cell.angle_alpha   90.00
_cell.angle_beta   90.00
_cell.angle_gamma   90.00
#
_symmetry.space_group_name_H-M   'P 1'
#
loop_
_entity.id
_entity.type
_entity.pdbx_description
1 polymer ?
#
loop_
_entity_poly.entity_id
_entity_poly.type
_entity_poly.pdbx_seq_one_letter_code
_entity_poly.pdbx_strand_id
1 'polypeptide(L)' 'LPLTGEQYSDKVTENCVAYWKATGVYTDAEAAAVDKFKEAFKPHSFAPGASILFTHSPAGVLTVAFSKDSSVP' A
#
# COMPACT_ATOMS: atom_id res chain seq x y z
N LEU A 1 -4.38 -10.94 -16.36
CA LEU A 1 -4.08 -9.49 -16.58
C LEU A 1 -3.22 -9.02 -15.41
N PRO A 2 -2.17 -8.21 -15.63
CA PRO A 2 -1.37 -7.64 -14.56
C PRO A 2 -2.21 -6.66 -13.71
N LEU A 3 -1.91 -6.58 -12.41
CA LEU A 3 -2.52 -5.64 -11.49
C LEU A 3 -1.69 -4.36 -11.47
N THR A 4 -2.27 -3.20 -11.77
CA THR A 4 -1.52 -1.94 -11.67
C THR A 4 -1.33 -1.54 -10.21
N GLY A 5 -0.27 -0.78 -9.94
CA GLY A 5 -0.03 -0.18 -8.63
C GLY A 5 -1.23 0.65 -8.15
N GLU A 6 -1.79 1.47 -9.03
CA GLU A 6 -2.98 2.29 -8.74
C GLU A 6 -4.18 1.41 -8.36
N GLN A 7 -4.49 0.36 -9.14
CA GLN A 7 -5.60 -0.57 -8.84
C GLN A 7 -5.44 -1.21 -7.45
N TYR A 8 -4.22 -1.63 -7.11
CA TYR A 8 -3.94 -2.20 -5.79
C TYR A 8 -4.06 -1.15 -4.69
N SER A 9 -3.35 -0.02 -4.83
CA SER A 9 -3.26 0.99 -3.77
C SER A 9 -4.58 1.67 -3.51
N ASP A 10 -5.40 1.92 -4.54
CA ASP A 10 -6.72 2.52 -4.36
C ASP A 10 -7.63 1.59 -3.58
N LYS A 11 -7.63 0.29 -3.88
CA LYS A 11 -8.48 -0.66 -3.17
C LYS A 11 -8.09 -0.82 -1.71
N VAL A 12 -6.80 -0.87 -1.41
CA VAL A 12 -6.29 -0.98 -0.03
C VAL A 12 -6.64 0.29 0.75
N THR A 13 -6.34 1.45 0.18
CA THR A 13 -6.54 2.74 0.88
C THR A 13 -8.03 3.09 1.03
N GLU A 14 -8.89 2.73 0.08
CA GLU A 14 -10.35 2.85 0.22
C GLU A 14 -10.86 2.16 1.49
N ASN A 15 -10.45 0.90 1.69
CA ASN A 15 -10.83 0.11 2.87
C ASN A 15 -10.26 0.72 4.17
N CYS A 16 -9.00 1.12 4.17
CA CYS A 16 -8.36 1.74 5.35
C CYS A 16 -9.05 3.05 5.75
N VAL A 17 -9.29 3.94 4.78
CA VAL A 17 -9.93 5.24 5.02
C VAL A 17 -11.37 5.06 5.51
N ALA A 18 -12.13 4.12 4.94
CA ALA A 18 -13.49 3.83 5.40
C ALA A 18 -13.49 3.38 6.87
N TYR A 19 -12.59 2.46 7.22
CA TYR A 19 -12.46 1.98 8.60
C TYR A 19 -12.03 3.10 9.57
N TRP A 20 -10.98 3.86 9.24
CA TRP A 20 -10.49 4.92 10.12
C TRP A 20 -11.51 6.04 10.34
N LYS A 21 -12.29 6.38 9.30
CA LYS A 21 -13.41 7.32 9.45
C LYS A 21 -14.49 6.76 10.37
N ALA A 22 -14.85 5.49 10.22
CA ALA A 22 -15.85 4.84 11.05
C ALA A 22 -15.42 4.76 12.53
N THR A 23 -14.13 4.60 12.82
CA THR A 23 -13.59 4.56 14.19
C THR A 23 -13.15 5.93 14.72
N GLY A 24 -13.30 7.01 13.94
CA GLY A 24 -12.97 8.37 14.35
C GLY A 24 -11.46 8.64 14.51
N VAL A 25 -10.60 7.91 13.81
CA VAL A 25 -9.13 8.04 13.89
C VAL A 25 -8.49 8.57 12.60
N TYR A 26 -9.30 8.93 11.59
CA TYR A 26 -8.79 9.48 10.33
C TYR A 26 -8.42 10.96 10.49
N THR A 27 -7.13 11.26 10.59
CA THR A 27 -6.59 12.62 10.69
C THR A 27 -5.77 12.99 9.45
N ASP A 28 -5.23 14.21 9.45
CA ASP A 28 -4.31 14.67 8.39
C ASP A 28 -3.06 13.79 8.28
N ALA A 29 -2.63 13.14 9.37
CA ALA A 29 -1.51 12.21 9.35
C ALA A 29 -1.84 10.94 8.55
N GLU A 30 -3.03 10.36 8.75
CA GLU A 30 -3.50 9.20 7.97
C GLU A 30 -3.74 9.58 6.51
N ALA A 31 -4.26 10.78 6.23
CA ALA A 31 -4.42 11.28 4.86
C ALA A 31 -3.08 11.39 4.14
N ALA A 32 -2.08 12.01 4.76
CA ALA A 32 -0.73 12.12 4.19
C ALA A 32 -0.06 10.75 4.01
N ALA A 33 -0.30 9.81 4.93
CA ALA A 33 0.19 8.43 4.81
C ALA A 33 -0.46 7.68 3.64
N VAL A 34 -1.76 7.88 3.40
CA VAL A 34 -2.49 7.33 2.24
C VAL A 34 -1.92 7.87 0.94
N ASP A 35 -1.69 9.17 0.83
CA ASP A 35 -1.12 9.78 -0.38
C ASP A 35 0.28 9.25 -0.65
N LYS A 36 1.13 9.15 0.39
CA LYS A 36 2.47 8.57 0.28
C LYS A 36 2.42 7.10 -0.15
N PHE A 37 1.46 6.33 0.36
CA PHE A 37 1.25 4.95 -0.05
C PHE A 37 0.87 4.86 -1.53
N LYS A 38 -0.11 5.63 -1.99
CA LYS A 38 -0.50 5.64 -3.41
C LYS A 38 0.64 6.01 -4.34
N GLU A 39 1.38 7.07 -4.02
CA GLU A 39 2.51 7.51 -4.84
C GLU A 39 3.65 6.47 -4.92
N ALA A 40 3.90 5.70 -3.86
CA ALA A 40 4.87 4.60 -3.89
C ALA A 40 4.47 3.48 -4.87
N PHE A 41 3.17 3.24 -5.04
CA PHE A 41 2.65 2.18 -5.92
C PHE A 41 2.49 2.63 -7.37
N LYS A 42 2.22 3.91 -7.61
CA LYS A 42 1.96 4.49 -8.95
C LYS A 42 2.90 4.06 -10.08
N PRO A 43 4.24 3.98 -9.92
CA PRO A 43 5.13 3.56 -11.01
C PRO A 43 5.17 2.04 -11.24
N HIS A 44 4.45 1.24 -10.45
CA HIS A 44 4.53 -0.22 -10.45
C HIS A 44 3.35 -0.87 -11.19
N SER A 45 3.63 -2.02 -11.79
CA SER A 45 2.65 -2.95 -12.33
C SER A 45 3.08 -4.37 -11.99
N PHE A 46 2.16 -5.18 -11.52
CA PHE A 46 2.40 -6.49 -10.94
C PHE A 46 1.88 -7.57 -11.88
N ALA A 47 2.80 -8.16 -12.64
CA ALA A 47 2.53 -9.35 -13.43
C ALA A 47 2.29 -10.56 -12.49
N PRO A 48 1.64 -11.64 -12.98
CA PRO A 48 1.58 -12.89 -12.23
C PRO A 48 2.98 -13.34 -11.78
N GLY A 49 3.14 -13.62 -10.48
CA GLY A 49 4.43 -14.00 -9.88
C GLY A 49 5.24 -12.86 -9.27
N ALA A 50 4.86 -11.59 -9.51
CA ALA A 50 5.42 -10.44 -8.80
C ALA A 50 4.90 -10.38 -7.35
N SER A 51 5.69 -9.75 -6.47
CA SER A 51 5.38 -9.67 -5.04
C SER A 51 5.42 -8.23 -4.53
N ILE A 52 4.49 -7.92 -3.62
CA ILE A 52 4.50 -6.72 -2.79
C ILE A 52 4.81 -7.19 -1.37
N LEU A 53 5.90 -6.68 -0.79
CA LEU A 53 6.36 -7.08 0.54
C LEU A 53 6.09 -5.93 1.53
N PHE A 54 5.48 -6.27 2.65
CA PHE A 54 5.17 -5.34 3.74
C PHE A 54 5.92 -5.75 5.00
N THR A 55 6.69 -4.82 5.55
CA THR A 55 7.32 -4.97 6.85
C THR A 55 6.71 -3.97 7.81
N HIS A 56 6.12 -4.47 8.89
CA HIS A 56 5.55 -3.68 9.97
C HIS A 56 6.51 -3.66 11.15
N SER A 57 7.01 -2.49 11.52
CA SER A 57 7.85 -2.35 12.71
C SER A 57 7.00 -2.03 13.95
N PRO A 58 7.47 -2.37 15.16
CA PRO A 58 6.81 -1.98 16.41
C PRO A 58 6.69 -0.45 16.60
N ALA A 59 7.49 0.34 15.88
CA ALA A 59 7.43 1.80 15.90
C ALA A 59 6.29 2.38 15.04
N GLY A 60 5.43 1.53 14.45
CA GLY A 60 4.33 1.97 13.58
C GLY A 60 4.80 2.37 12.18
N VAL A 61 5.97 1.90 11.75
CA VAL A 61 6.49 2.17 10.39
C VAL A 61 6.14 1.02 9.48
N LEU A 62 5.53 1.34 8.34
CA LEU A 62 5.32 0.42 7.22
C LEU A 62 6.42 0.63 6.18
N THR A 63 7.23 -0.40 5.96
CA THR A 63 8.15 -0.46 4.82
C THR A 63 7.52 -1.28 3.72
N VAL A 64 7.53 -0.75 2.50
CA VAL A 64 7.01 -1.42 1.30
C VAL A 64 8.18 -1.70 0.37
N ALA A 65 8.30 -2.94 -0.08
CA ALA A 65 9.25 -3.35 -1.11
C ALA A 65 8.52 -4.11 -2.23
N PHE A 66 9.10 -4.10 -3.42
CA PHE A 66 8.53 -4.69 -4.62
C PHE A 66 9.52 -5.65 -5.24
N SER A 67 9.05 -6.85 -5.61
CA SER A 67 9.82 -7.81 -6.39
C SER A 67 9.12 -8.11 -7.71
N LYS A 68 9.89 -8.10 -8.80
CA LYS A 68 9.41 -8.41 -10.14
C LYS A 68 9.33 -9.92 -10.41
N ASP A 69 9.96 -10.72 -9.57
CA ASP A 69 9.97 -12.17 -9.60
C ASP A 69 9.62 -12.73 -8.21
N SER A 70 9.59 -14.06 -8.08
CA SER A 70 9.29 -14.72 -6.81
C SER A 70 10.49 -14.73 -5.85
N SER A 71 11.57 -13.99 -6.14
CA SER A 71 12.65 -13.83 -5.18
C SER A 71 12.19 -12.93 -4.04
N VAL A 72 12.29 -13.49 -2.84
CA VAL A 72 12.12 -12.76 -1.58
C VAL A 72 13.51 -12.21 -1.21
N PRO A 73 13.66 -10.88 -1.02
CA PRO A 73 14.91 -10.28 -0.55
C PRO A 73 15.33 -10.75 0.85
#